data_AF-A0A0B6YV96-F1
#
_entry.id   AF-A0A0B6YV96-F1
#
_cell.length_a   1.000
_cell.length_b   1.000
_cell.length_c   1.000
_cell.angle_alpha   90.00
_cell.angle_beta   90.00
_cell.angle_gamma   90.00
#
_symmetry.space_group_name_H-M   'P 1'
#
loop_
_entity.id
_entity.type
_entity.pdbx_description
1 polymer ?
#
loop_
_entity_poly.entity_id
_entity_poly.type
_entity_poly.pdbx_seq_one_letter_code
_entity_poly.pdbx_strand_id
1 'polypeptide(L)'
;GRPVTAAIGDGANDVSMIQEADVGLGIMGKEGRQAVRNSDYAFGKFKFVRRALLFHGHLYYNRIAILVQYFFYKNVAWITAQFFYATLNSFSQQTLFDPFFLIFYNLTFTSLPILCYGLFEQHIPKDVLLNNPQLYRNISRNSTMCWFEFLKWNILGL
;
A
#
# COMPACT_ATOMS: atom_id res chain seq x y z
N GLY A 1 -2.81 16.69 -10.64
CA GLY A 1 -3.64 15.58 -10.12
C GLY A 1 -4.54 16.10 -9.03
N ARG A 2 -5.70 15.47 -8.83
CA ARG A 2 -6.62 15.80 -7.73
C ARG A 2 -5.89 15.60 -6.38
N PRO A 3 -5.91 16.59 -5.46
CA PRO A 3 -5.31 16.42 -4.15
C PRO A 3 -6.07 15.36 -3.35
N VAL A 4 -5.35 14.58 -2.53
CA VAL A 4 -5.97 13.68 -1.56
C VAL A 4 -6.40 14.49 -0.35
N THR A 5 -7.67 14.42 0.02
CA THR A 5 -8.26 15.19 1.11
C THR A 5 -8.52 14.33 2.34
N ALA A 6 -8.31 14.90 3.52
CA ALA A 6 -8.72 14.29 4.77
C ALA A 6 -9.53 15.30 5.57
N ALA A 7 -10.70 14.90 6.06
CA ALA A 7 -11.57 15.72 6.89
C ALA A 7 -11.59 15.20 8.32
N ILE A 8 -11.55 16.12 9.28
CA ILE A 8 -11.57 15.81 10.71
C ILE A 8 -12.76 16.52 11.35
N GLY A 9 -13.53 15.81 12.17
CA GLY A 9 -14.68 16.40 12.87
C GLY A 9 -15.05 15.63 14.13
N ASP A 10 -15.86 16.25 15.00
CA ASP A 10 -16.26 15.68 16.29
C ASP A 10 -17.78 15.70 16.54
N GLY A 11 -18.54 16.41 15.69
CA GLY A 11 -19.98 16.59 15.83
C GLY A 11 -20.82 16.16 14.62
N ALA A 12 -22.14 16.35 14.73
CA ALA A 12 -23.09 16.09 13.66
C ALA A 12 -22.87 16.98 12.42
N ASN A 13 -22.45 18.22 12.65
CA ASN A 13 -22.26 19.24 11.61
C ASN A 13 -21.10 18.91 10.66
N ASP A 14 -20.14 18.10 11.13
CA ASP A 14 -18.97 17.73 10.33
C ASP A 14 -19.21 16.49 9.47
N VAL A 15 -20.34 15.80 9.63
CA VAL A 15 -20.61 14.51 8.97
C VAL A 15 -20.57 14.64 7.45
N SER A 16 -21.17 15.69 6.88
CA SER A 16 -21.14 15.92 5.43
C SER A 16 -19.71 16.16 4.95
N MET A 17 -18.93 16.99 5.64
CA MET A 17 -17.52 17.22 5.30
C MET A 17 -16.68 15.94 5.39
N ILE A 18 -16.92 15.10 6.42
CA ILE A 18 -16.23 13.82 6.62
C ILE A 18 -16.53 12.85 5.46
N GLN A 19 -17.79 12.77 5.02
CA GLN A 19 -18.22 11.86 3.96
C GLN A 19 -17.76 12.29 2.56
N GLU A 20 -17.54 13.59 2.34
CA GLU A 20 -17.08 14.12 1.05
C GLU A 20 -15.55 14.07 0.88
N ALA A 21 -14.78 13.85 1.95
CA ALA A 21 -13.33 13.73 1.89
C ALA A 21 -12.88 12.33 1.47
N ASP A 22 -11.66 12.21 0.92
CA ASP A 22 -11.11 10.89 0.57
C ASP A 22 -10.83 10.02 1.81
N VAL A 23 -10.56 10.65 2.97
CA VAL A 23 -10.41 10.00 4.28
C VAL A 23 -11.11 10.79 5.38
N GLY A 24 -12.05 10.16 6.06
CA GLY A 24 -12.78 10.70 7.21
C GLY A 24 -12.14 10.33 8.56
N LEU A 25 -11.87 11.33 9.40
CA LEU A 25 -11.24 11.16 10.71
C LEU A 25 -12.13 11.73 11.82
N GLY A 26 -12.89 10.87 12.51
CA GLY A 26 -13.77 11.27 13.59
C GLY A 26 -13.05 11.37 14.93
N ILE A 27 -13.26 12.46 15.67
CA ILE A 27 -12.82 12.61 17.05
C ILE A 27 -13.99 12.37 17.98
N MET A 28 -13.77 11.60 19.04
CA MET A 28 -14.79 11.35 20.05
C MET A 28 -15.06 12.63 20.86
N GLY A 29 -16.09 13.37 20.46
CA GLY A 29 -16.59 14.54 21.16
C GLY A 29 -17.39 14.20 22.42
N LYS A 30 -17.69 15.23 23.21
CA LYS A 30 -18.59 15.10 24.38
C LYS A 30 -20.07 15.14 24.00
N GLU A 31 -20.39 15.79 22.89
CA GLU A 31 -21.77 16.13 22.48
C GLU A 31 -22.44 15.04 21.62
N GLY A 32 -21.68 14.04 21.17
CA GLY A 32 -22.22 12.93 20.40
C GLY A 32 -21.14 12.07 19.76
N ARG A 33 -21.55 10.93 19.19
CA ARG A 33 -20.67 10.00 18.46
C ARG A 33 -20.92 10.03 16.95
N GLN A 34 -21.62 11.04 16.43
CA GLN A 34 -22.07 11.06 15.05
C GLN A 34 -20.91 11.19 14.06
N ALA A 35 -19.96 12.12 14.28
CA ALA A 35 -18.75 12.21 13.46
C ALA A 35 -17.97 10.89 13.42
N VAL A 36 -17.73 10.29 14.60
CA VAL A 36 -17.03 9.01 14.74
C VAL A 36 -17.72 7.85 14.02
N ARG A 37 -19.06 7.79 14.05
CA ARG A 37 -19.82 6.73 13.38
C ARG A 37 -19.84 6.86 11.86
N ASN A 38 -19.60 8.06 11.34
CA ASN A 38 -19.60 8.35 9.90
C ASN A 38 -18.18 8.57 9.33
N SER A 39 -17.14 8.33 10.12
CA SER A 39 -15.73 8.46 9.71
C SER A 39 -15.05 7.12 9.50
N ASP A 40 -14.05 7.04 8.62
CA ASP A 40 -13.23 5.83 8.41
C ASP A 40 -12.41 5.46 9.65
N TYR A 41 -11.89 6.47 10.36
CA TYR A 41 -11.08 6.27 11.57
C TYR A 41 -11.61 7.08 12.74
N ALA A 42 -11.66 6.45 13.91
CA ALA A 42 -12.10 7.04 15.16
C ALA A 42 -10.93 7.30 16.12
N PHE A 43 -10.79 8.51 16.63
CA PHE A 43 -9.77 8.89 17.61
C PHE A 43 -10.38 9.44 18.88
N GLY A 44 -9.80 9.11 20.04
CA GLY A 44 -10.24 9.70 21.31
C GLY A 44 -9.83 11.17 21.49
N LYS A 45 -8.75 11.63 20.84
CA LYS A 45 -8.22 13.00 20.91
C LYS A 45 -7.48 13.36 19.63
N PHE A 46 -7.50 14.64 19.24
CA PHE A 46 -6.81 15.15 18.05
C PHE A 46 -5.31 14.79 18.00
N LYS A 47 -4.62 14.78 19.15
CA LYS A 47 -3.18 14.47 19.21
C LYS A 47 -2.80 13.11 18.61
N PHE A 48 -3.72 12.15 18.53
CA PHE A 48 -3.45 10.83 17.95
C PHE A 48 -3.43 10.86 16.42
N VAL A 49 -4.05 11.86 15.78
CA VAL A 49 -4.03 12.05 14.32
C VAL A 49 -2.60 12.23 13.82
N ARG A 50 -1.75 12.95 14.56
CA ARG A 50 -0.31 13.08 14.23
C ARG A 50 0.37 11.72 14.05
N ARG A 51 0.12 10.78 14.98
CA ARG A 51 0.68 9.42 14.90
C ARG A 51 0.03 8.61 13.79
N ALA A 52 -1.27 8.74 13.59
CA ALA A 52 -1.98 8.06 12.52
C ALA A 52 -1.42 8.44 11.14
N LEU A 53 -1.23 9.73 10.88
CA LEU A 53 -0.72 10.19 9.59
C LEU A 53 0.78 9.90 9.43
N LEU A 54 1.62 10.44 10.33
CA LEU A 54 3.08 10.42 10.13
C LEU A 54 3.69 9.02 10.25
N PHE A 55 3.16 8.18 11.15
CA PHE A 55 3.68 6.83 11.35
C PHE A 55 2.89 5.79 10.56
N HIS A 56 1.59 5.66 10.83
CA HIS A 56 0.80 4.60 10.17
C HIS A 56 0.59 4.88 8.68
N GLY A 57 0.26 6.12 8.31
CA GLY A 57 0.11 6.51 6.89
C GLY A 57 1.38 6.30 6.08
N HIS A 58 2.54 6.63 6.63
CA HIS A 58 3.83 6.39 5.98
C HIS A 58 4.14 4.91 5.77
N LEU A 59 3.91 4.09 6.79
CA LEU A 59 4.13 2.65 6.68
C LEU A 59 3.14 2.00 5.72
N TYR A 60 1.84 2.31 5.82
CA TYR A 60 0.81 1.73 4.96
C TYR A 60 1.05 2.07 3.49
N TYR A 61 1.40 3.31 3.19
CA TYR A 61 1.76 3.69 1.83
C TYR A 61 2.92 2.84 1.28
N ASN A 62 4.04 2.77 2.00
CA ASN A 62 5.23 2.04 1.53
C ASN A 62 4.99 0.53 1.42
N ARG A 63 4.29 -0.05 2.39
CA ARG A 63 3.94 -1.48 2.38
C ARG A 63 3.09 -1.83 1.16
N ILE A 64 2.05 -1.06 0.88
CA ILE A 64 1.18 -1.30 -0.29
C ILE A 64 1.95 -1.03 -1.58
N ALA A 65 2.74 0.06 -1.66
CA ALA A 65 3.52 0.39 -2.85
C ALA A 65 4.49 -0.72 -3.25
N ILE A 66 5.21 -1.28 -2.27
CA ILE A 66 6.16 -2.36 -2.50
C ILE A 66 5.44 -3.67 -2.78
N LEU A 67 4.34 -3.97 -2.08
CA LEU A 67 3.51 -5.15 -2.35
C LEU A 67 3.03 -5.18 -3.79
N VAL A 68 2.49 -4.06 -4.28
CA VAL A 68 2.00 -3.94 -5.66
C VAL A 68 3.16 -4.12 -6.65
N GLN A 69 4.27 -3.41 -6.45
CA GLN A 69 5.43 -3.51 -7.35
C GLN A 69 6.01 -4.92 -7.41
N TYR A 70 6.19 -5.55 -6.24
CA TYR A 70 6.68 -6.92 -6.14
C TYR A 70 5.71 -7.91 -6.81
N PHE A 71 4.40 -7.73 -6.67
CA PHE A 71 3.40 -8.59 -7.29
C PHE A 71 3.52 -8.61 -8.82
N PHE A 72 3.76 -7.47 -9.45
CA PHE A 72 3.99 -7.43 -10.90
C PHE A 72 5.37 -8.01 -11.27
N TYR A 73 6.43 -7.56 -10.60
CA TYR A 73 7.79 -8.03 -10.82
C TYR A 73 7.90 -9.56 -10.82
N LYS A 74 7.35 -10.23 -9.79
CA LYS A 74 7.43 -11.70 -9.68
C LYS A 74 6.74 -12.44 -10.81
N ASN A 75 5.66 -11.86 -11.35
CA ASN A 75 4.88 -12.47 -12.43
C ASN A 75 5.58 -12.25 -13.77
N VAL A 76 6.19 -11.07 -13.97
CA VAL A 76 7.04 -10.82 -15.14
C VAL A 76 8.25 -11.75 -15.14
N ALA A 77 8.98 -11.86 -14.03
CA ALA A 77 10.10 -12.81 -13.90
C ALA A 77 9.69 -14.25 -14.25
N TRP A 78 8.53 -14.67 -13.76
CA TRP A 78 8.00 -16.01 -14.04
C TRP A 78 7.68 -16.23 -15.53
N ILE A 79 6.93 -15.31 -16.16
CA ILE A 79 6.53 -15.47 -17.55
C ILE A 79 7.71 -15.31 -18.50
N THR A 80 8.69 -14.47 -18.17
CA THR A 80 9.90 -14.27 -18.97
C THR A 80 10.72 -15.55 -19.06
N ALA A 81 10.90 -16.28 -17.94
CA ALA A 81 11.57 -17.59 -17.97
C ALA A 81 10.84 -18.60 -18.87
N GLN A 82 9.51 -18.66 -18.79
CA GLN A 82 8.69 -19.50 -19.65
C GLN A 82 8.76 -19.08 -21.12
N PHE A 83 8.82 -17.78 -21.40
CA PHE A 83 8.96 -17.25 -22.76
C PHE A 83 10.30 -17.66 -23.39
N PHE A 84 11.41 -17.52 -22.67
CA PHE A 84 12.71 -17.98 -23.15
C PHE A 84 12.71 -19.49 -23.42
N TYR A 85 12.12 -20.30 -22.54
CA TYR A 85 11.96 -21.73 -22.78
C TYR A 85 11.13 -22.04 -24.05
N ALA A 86 10.05 -21.30 -24.28
CA ALA A 86 9.23 -21.45 -25.48
C ALA A 86 10.02 -21.20 -26.76
N THR A 87 11.00 -20.26 -26.76
CA THR A 87 11.87 -20.04 -27.92
C THR A 87 12.76 -21.25 -28.26
N LEU A 88 13.19 -22.02 -27.24
CA LEU A 88 14.01 -23.22 -27.43
C LEU A 88 13.20 -24.41 -27.94
N ASN A 89 11.90 -24.45 -27.61
CA ASN A 89 11.00 -25.54 -27.97
C ASN A 89 10.08 -25.21 -29.16
N SER A 90 10.46 -24.24 -29.99
CA SER A 90 9.71 -23.81 -31.18
C SER A 90 8.24 -23.48 -30.88
N PHE A 91 7.98 -22.88 -29.72
CA PHE A 91 6.63 -22.51 -29.25
C PHE A 91 5.63 -23.67 -29.18
N SER A 92 6.09 -24.90 -28.92
CA SER A 92 5.24 -26.09 -28.73
C SER A 92 4.34 -26.06 -27.47
N GLN A 93 4.30 -24.94 -26.75
CA GLN A 93 3.50 -24.70 -25.53
C GLN A 93 3.80 -25.62 -24.34
N GLN A 94 4.95 -26.31 -24.36
CA GLN A 94 5.40 -27.06 -23.20
C GLN A 94 5.75 -26.12 -22.04
N THR A 95 5.30 -26.48 -20.83
CA THR A 95 5.60 -25.72 -19.61
C THR A 95 7.01 -26.05 -19.12
N LEU A 96 7.80 -25.03 -18.79
CA LEU A 96 9.10 -25.20 -18.13
C LEU A 96 8.91 -25.73 -16.70
N PHE A 97 7.83 -25.29 -16.05
CA PHE A 97 7.52 -25.60 -14.68
C PHE A 97 6.47 -26.71 -14.58
N ASP A 98 6.61 -27.55 -13.56
CA ASP A 98 5.62 -28.55 -13.21
C ASP A 98 4.28 -27.90 -12.78
N PRO A 99 3.12 -28.49 -13.09
CA PRO A 99 1.80 -27.96 -12.70
C PRO A 99 1.64 -27.68 -11.20
N PHE A 100 2.25 -28.46 -10.32
CA PHE A 100 2.22 -28.17 -8.88
C PHE A 100 2.97 -26.87 -8.57
N PHE A 101 4.13 -26.64 -9.20
CA PHE A 101 4.88 -25.39 -9.04
C PHE A 101 4.08 -24.18 -9.54
N LEU A 102 3.36 -24.30 -10.66
CA LEU A 102 2.49 -23.23 -11.17
C LEU A 102 1.41 -22.81 -10.15
N ILE A 103 0.85 -23.78 -9.42
CA ILE A 103 -0.18 -23.52 -8.40
C ILE A 103 0.46 -22.94 -7.12
N PHE A 104 1.54 -23.53 -6.63
CA PHE A 104 2.16 -23.11 -5.36
C PHE A 104 2.96 -21.80 -5.46
N TYR A 105 3.46 -21.44 -6.65
CA TYR A 105 4.26 -20.24 -6.85
C TYR A 105 3.51 -18.98 -6.41
N ASN A 106 2.28 -18.79 -6.89
CA ASN A 106 1.47 -17.63 -6.52
C ASN A 106 0.80 -17.77 -5.15
N LEU A 107 0.41 -18.98 -4.75
CA LEU A 107 -0.38 -19.21 -3.54
C LEU A 107 0.43 -19.21 -2.24
N THR A 108 1.66 -19.75 -2.26
CA THR A 108 2.42 -19.99 -1.03
C THR A 108 3.80 -19.35 -1.07
N PHE A 109 4.57 -19.61 -2.13
CA PHE A 109 5.99 -19.24 -2.14
C PHE A 109 6.23 -17.74 -2.32
N THR A 110 5.36 -17.05 -3.05
CA THR A 110 5.57 -15.62 -3.34
C THR A 110 4.57 -14.69 -2.66
N SER A 111 3.44 -15.21 -2.19
CA SER A 111 2.43 -14.45 -1.43
C SER A 111 2.81 -14.32 0.05
N LEU A 112 3.35 -15.38 0.67
CA LEU A 112 3.68 -15.36 2.09
C LEU A 112 4.82 -14.39 2.43
N PRO A 113 5.94 -14.32 1.68
CA PRO A 113 7.01 -13.37 1.98
C PRO A 113 6.55 -11.91 1.84
N ILE A 114 5.77 -11.59 0.80
CA ILE A 114 5.28 -10.22 0.59
C ILE A 114 4.19 -9.85 1.59
N LEU A 115 3.41 -10.82 2.08
CA LEU A 115 2.47 -10.62 3.17
C LEU A 115 3.20 -10.37 4.49
N CYS A 116 4.22 -11.17 4.81
CA CYS A 116 5.09 -10.93 5.98
C CYS A 116 5.71 -9.53 5.91
N TYR A 117 6.24 -9.14 4.74
CA TYR A 117 6.75 -7.79 4.52
C TYR A 117 5.67 -6.74 4.75
N GLY A 118 4.48 -6.88 4.15
CA GLY A 118 3.37 -5.94 4.30
C GLY A 118 2.88 -5.79 5.75
N LEU A 119 2.99 -6.82 6.57
CA LEU A 119 2.56 -6.79 7.98
C LEU A 119 3.65 -6.24 8.91
N PHE A 120 4.89 -6.67 8.75
CA PHE A 120 5.95 -6.44 9.73
C PHE A 120 6.94 -5.35 9.34
N GLU A 121 7.02 -4.97 8.06
CA GLU A 121 8.05 -4.05 7.60
C GLU A 121 7.97 -2.67 8.27
N GLN A 122 9.10 -2.21 8.79
CA GLN A 122 9.26 -0.89 9.38
C GLN A 122 10.62 -0.29 9.02
N HIS A 123 10.81 0.06 7.75
CA HIS A 123 12.04 0.66 7.22
C HIS A 123 12.53 1.93 7.94
N ILE A 124 11.65 2.70 8.61
CA ILE A 124 12.04 3.87 9.43
C ILE A 124 11.46 3.73 10.85
N PRO A 125 12.27 3.91 11.91
CA PRO A 125 11.79 3.91 13.28
C PRO A 125 10.69 4.94 13.55
N LYS A 126 9.73 4.56 14.40
CA LYS A 126 8.59 5.42 14.78
C LYS A 126 9.03 6.80 15.27
N ASP A 127 10.03 6.88 16.13
CA ASP A 127 10.45 8.15 16.74
C ASP A 127 11.03 9.10 15.68
N VAL A 128 11.73 8.57 14.68
CA VAL A 128 12.27 9.34 13.56
C VAL A 128 11.13 9.94 12.72
N LEU A 129 10.10 9.15 12.39
CA LEU A 129 8.94 9.62 11.63
C LEU A 129 8.12 10.67 12.40
N LEU A 130 7.97 10.50 13.72
CA LEU A 130 7.23 11.45 14.53
C LEU A 130 8.01 12.76 14.75
N ASN A 131 9.33 12.69 14.90
CA ASN A 131 10.17 13.87 15.13
C ASN A 131 10.50 14.64 13.84
N ASN A 132 10.40 14.01 12.67
CA ASN A 132 10.71 14.63 11.37
C ASN A 132 9.51 14.57 10.41
N PRO A 133 8.48 15.43 10.58
CA PRO A 133 7.29 15.44 9.73
C PRO A 133 7.58 15.66 8.24
N GLN A 134 8.72 16.26 7.89
CA GLN A 134 9.16 16.48 6.51
C GLN A 134 9.30 15.18 5.72
N LEU A 135 9.61 14.06 6.38
CA LEU A 135 9.71 12.74 5.75
C LEU A 135 8.39 12.29 5.12
N TYR A 136 7.25 12.77 5.62
CA TYR A 136 5.94 12.48 5.04
C TYR A 136 5.79 13.04 3.63
N ARG A 137 6.58 14.06 3.26
CA ARG A 137 6.59 14.59 1.89
C ARG A 137 7.16 13.58 0.88
N ASN A 138 8.03 12.67 1.31
CA ASN A 138 8.67 11.70 0.44
C ASN A 138 7.67 10.70 -0.17
N ILE A 139 6.60 10.39 0.56
CA ILE A 139 5.52 9.50 0.11
C ILE A 139 4.37 10.26 -0.58
N SER A 140 4.43 11.60 -0.59
CA SER A 140 3.39 12.44 -1.19
C SER A 140 3.40 12.30 -2.71
N ARG A 141 2.26 12.61 -3.35
CA ARG A 141 2.08 12.55 -4.82
C ARG A 141 2.34 11.17 -5.42
N ASN A 142 2.20 10.12 -4.61
CA ASN A 142 2.34 8.74 -5.03
C ASN A 142 3.71 8.45 -5.69
N SER A 143 4.79 8.99 -5.12
CA SER A 143 6.16 8.89 -5.63
C SER A 143 6.61 7.45 -5.93
N THR A 144 6.33 6.53 -5.02
CA THR A 144 6.79 5.13 -5.10
C THR A 144 5.94 4.29 -6.06
N MET A 145 4.71 4.68 -6.40
CA MET A 145 3.89 3.97 -7.39
C MET A 145 3.81 4.74 -8.73
N CYS A 146 4.77 5.61 -9.02
CA CYS A 146 4.79 6.28 -10.32
C CYS A 146 5.11 5.28 -11.44
N TRP A 147 4.72 5.62 -12.67
CA TRP A 147 4.98 4.79 -13.85
C TRP A 147 6.46 4.47 -14.04
N PHE A 148 7.36 5.38 -13.66
CA PHE A 148 8.80 5.16 -13.76
C PHE A 148 9.27 4.03 -12.83
N GLU A 149 8.92 4.08 -11.54
CA GLU A 149 9.28 2.99 -10.60
C GLU A 149 8.59 1.69 -11.00
N PHE A 150 7.33 1.75 -11.43
CA PHE A 150 6.64 0.57 -11.95
C PHE A 150 7.40 -0.10 -13.11
N LEU A 151 7.79 0.67 -14.13
CA LEU A 151 8.54 0.14 -15.27
C LEU A 151 9.91 -0.38 -14.85
N LYS A 152 10.62 0.33 -13.96
CA LYS A 152 11.90 -0.13 -13.41
C LYS A 152 11.78 -1.49 -12.74
N TRP A 153 10.77 -1.71 -11.90
CA TRP A 153 10.50 -3.02 -11.30
C TRP A 153 10.19 -4.09 -12.33
N ASN A 154 9.37 -3.80 -13.34
CA ASN A 154 9.05 -4.81 -14.36
C ASN A 154 10.25 -5.14 -15.26
N ILE A 155 11.09 -4.15 -15.59
CA ILE A 155 12.33 -4.37 -16.37
C ILE A 155 13.32 -5.24 -15.59
N LEU A 156 13.40 -5.09 -14.27
CA LEU A 156 14.22 -5.99 -13.44
C LEU A 156 13.74 -7.45 -13.48
N GLY A 157 12.46 -7.67 -13.82
CA GLY A 157 11.88 -9.01 -13.97
C GLY A 157 11.93 -9.55 -15.40
N LEU A 158 12.43 -8.79 -16.38
CA LEU A 158 12.73 -9.31 -17.72
C LEU A 158 14.12 -9.98 -17.70
#